data_AF-A0A945JHW5-F1
#
_entry.id   AF-A0A945JHW5-F1
#
_cell.length_a   1.000
_cell.length_b   1.000
_cell.length_c   1.000
_cell.angle_alpha   90.00
_cell.angle_beta   90.00
_cell.angle_gamma   90.00
#
_symmetry.space_group_name_H-M   'P 1'
#
loop_
_entity.id
_entity.type
_entity.pdbx_description
1 polymer ?
#
loop_
_entity_poly.entity_id
_entity_poly.type
_entity_poly.pdbx_seq_one_letter_code
_entity_poly.pdbx_strand_id
1 'polypeptide(L)'
;TIGAALGAARGAVDMVAEGLAGRQTVTQVNLAEQQSVQLRIAQSAALAETAWNALQPVRHSINEDARNNIVPDIMTKAQNRLILGQSAKLCTEAMDHLFPLLGGRGLAKGNAVQRAWRDVHAVGQHVGLVWDIQAGQFGRIKLGLECPDPKL
;
A
#
# COMPACT_ATOMS: atom_id res chain seq x y z
N THR A 1 5.71 2.95 -10.00
CA THR A 1 4.39 3.39 -9.49
C THR A 1 4.16 2.94 -8.06
N ILE A 2 4.31 1.65 -7.71
CA ILE A 2 4.10 1.15 -6.34
C ILE A 2 4.96 1.85 -5.26
N GLY A 3 6.22 2.18 -5.56
CA GLY A 3 7.09 2.88 -4.61
C GLY A 3 6.54 4.25 -4.16
N ALA A 4 5.84 4.97 -5.04
CA ALA A 4 5.21 6.24 -4.70
C ALA A 4 4.02 6.06 -3.73
N ALA A 5 3.16 5.06 -3.98
CA ALA A 5 2.05 4.75 -3.07
C ALA A 5 2.55 4.32 -1.68
N LEU A 6 3.60 3.50 -1.64
CA LEU A 6 4.20 3.04 -0.39
C LEU A 6 4.83 4.19 0.41
N GLY A 7 5.60 5.05 -0.25
CA GLY A 7 6.16 6.24 0.40
C GLY A 7 5.07 7.18 0.91
N ALA A 8 4.01 7.39 0.11
CA ALA A 8 2.87 8.20 0.51
C ALA A 8 2.12 7.61 1.72
N ALA A 9 1.90 6.30 1.75
CA ALA A 9 1.24 5.62 2.88
C ALA A 9 2.05 5.70 4.17
N ARG A 10 3.37 5.42 4.11
CA ARG A 10 4.27 5.52 5.27
C ARG A 10 4.35 6.95 5.79
N GLY A 11 4.59 7.92 4.90
CA GLY A 11 4.65 9.33 5.29
C GLY A 11 3.32 9.86 5.83
N ALA A 12 2.18 9.35 5.35
CA ALA A 12 0.87 9.68 5.90
C ALA A 12 0.71 9.22 7.35
N VAL A 13 1.19 8.02 7.70
CA VAL A 13 1.16 7.51 9.07
C VAL A 13 1.91 8.46 10.02
N ASP A 14 3.13 8.87 9.65
CA ASP A 14 3.94 9.79 10.45
C ASP A 14 3.24 11.15 10.60
N MET A 15 2.80 11.74 9.49
CA MET A 15 2.08 13.03 9.48
C MET A 15 0.82 13.02 10.36
N VAL A 16 0.07 11.91 10.36
CA VAL A 16 -1.13 11.78 11.18
C VAL A 16 -0.78 11.60 12.65
N ALA A 17 0.21 10.76 12.97
CA ALA A 17 0.66 10.56 14.34
C ALA A 17 1.16 11.88 14.96
N GLU A 18 2.01 12.61 14.25
CA GLU A 18 2.49 13.94 14.65
C GLU A 18 1.34 14.93 14.84
N GLY A 19 0.39 14.96 13.90
CA GLY A 19 -0.78 15.85 13.96
C GLY A 19 -1.78 15.55 15.08
N LEU A 20 -1.74 14.34 15.66
CA LEU A 20 -2.61 13.93 16.75
C LEU A 20 -1.96 14.00 18.13
N ALA A 21 -0.62 13.98 18.22
CA ALA A 21 0.12 13.93 19.49
C ALA A 21 -0.25 15.05 20.48
N GLY A 22 -0.60 16.25 19.98
CA GLY A 22 -1.04 17.38 20.81
C GLY A 22 -2.52 17.75 20.63
N ARG A 23 -3.32 16.92 19.96
CA ARG A 23 -4.66 17.31 19.53
C ARG A 23 -5.72 16.93 20.56
N GLN A 24 -6.48 17.93 20.99
CA GLN A 24 -7.65 17.76 21.83
C GLN A 24 -8.95 17.93 21.05
N THR A 25 -9.99 17.22 21.46
CA THR A 25 -11.36 17.46 21.00
C THR A 25 -11.93 18.75 21.59
N VAL A 26 -13.09 19.18 21.11
CA VAL A 26 -13.85 20.31 21.70
C VAL A 26 -14.18 20.02 23.17
N THR A 27 -14.36 18.75 23.54
CA THR A 27 -14.62 18.29 24.91
C THR A 27 -13.34 18.05 25.73
N GLN A 28 -12.19 18.57 25.30
CA GLN A 28 -10.89 18.46 26.00
C GLN A 28 -10.35 17.03 26.13
N VAL A 29 -10.84 16.09 25.30
CA VAL A 29 -10.29 14.73 25.27
C VAL A 29 -9.00 14.73 24.47
N ASN A 30 -7.92 14.24 25.07
CA ASN A 30 -6.66 14.01 24.39
C ASN A 30 -6.81 12.84 23.42
N LEU A 31 -6.69 13.10 22.11
CA LEU A 31 -6.83 12.06 21.09
C LEU A 31 -5.69 11.05 21.13
N ALA A 32 -4.48 11.45 21.53
CA ALA A 32 -3.34 10.56 21.62
C ALA A 32 -3.52 9.47 22.70
N GLU A 33 -4.32 9.74 23.73
CA GLU A 33 -4.65 8.79 24.81
C GLU A 33 -5.78 7.83 24.45
N GLN A 34 -6.47 8.06 23.32
CA GLN A 34 -7.55 7.18 22.88
C GLN A 34 -6.99 5.91 22.26
N GLN A 35 -7.28 4.76 22.87
CA GLN A 35 -6.85 3.45 22.36
C GLN A 35 -7.27 3.22 20.90
N SER A 36 -8.47 3.66 20.51
CA SER A 36 -8.96 3.53 19.14
C SER A 36 -8.11 4.30 18.12
N VAL A 37 -7.52 5.43 18.50
CA VAL A 37 -6.58 6.20 17.67
C VAL A 37 -5.26 5.44 17.55
N GLN A 38 -4.71 4.97 18.67
CA GLN A 38 -3.46 4.21 18.72
C GLN A 38 -3.55 2.94 17.87
N LEU A 39 -4.65 2.19 17.95
CA LEU A 39 -4.89 0.99 17.16
C LEU A 39 -4.96 1.27 15.66
N ARG A 40 -5.60 2.37 15.24
CA ARG A 40 -5.67 2.74 13.81
C ARG A 40 -4.31 3.14 13.26
N ILE A 41 -3.50 3.88 14.02
CA ILE A 41 -2.13 4.22 13.64
C ILE A 41 -1.30 2.93 13.52
N ALA A 42 -1.35 2.05 14.54
CA ALA A 42 -0.59 0.80 14.55
C ALA A 42 -0.98 -0.12 13.38
N GLN A 43 -2.28 -0.28 13.10
CA GLN A 43 -2.76 -1.08 11.97
C GLN A 43 -2.27 -0.51 10.63
N SER A 44 -2.37 0.80 10.44
CA SER A 44 -1.94 1.47 9.20
C SER A 44 -0.43 1.34 8.98
N ALA A 45 0.36 1.50 10.06
CA ALA A 45 1.80 1.28 10.04
C ALA A 45 2.14 -0.16 9.67
N ALA A 46 1.49 -1.14 10.32
CA ALA A 46 1.75 -2.55 10.07
C ALA A 46 1.43 -2.96 8.62
N LEU A 47 0.34 -2.46 8.04
CA LEU A 47 -0.03 -2.71 6.65
C LEU A 47 1.02 -2.13 5.68
N ALA A 48 1.47 -0.89 5.91
CA ALA A 48 2.49 -0.24 5.08
C ALA A 48 3.86 -0.94 5.19
N GLU A 49 4.29 -1.32 6.39
CA GLU A 49 5.54 -2.05 6.59
C GLU A 49 5.47 -3.47 6.01
N THR A 50 4.32 -4.15 6.10
CA THR A 50 4.11 -5.44 5.43
C THR A 50 4.26 -5.31 3.92
N ALA A 51 3.69 -4.27 3.32
CA ALA A 51 3.84 -3.99 1.89
C ALA A 51 5.31 -3.72 1.52
N TRP A 52 6.06 -2.96 2.34
CA TRP A 52 7.49 -2.70 2.13
C TRP A 52 8.32 -3.98 2.20
N ASN A 53 8.11 -4.79 3.23
CA ASN A 53 8.85 -6.01 3.48
C ASN A 53 8.59 -7.06 2.38
N ALA A 54 7.36 -7.17 1.90
CA ALA A 54 7.01 -8.08 0.80
C ALA A 54 7.71 -7.70 -0.53
N LEU A 55 7.95 -6.40 -0.76
CA LEU A 55 8.59 -5.92 -1.98
C LEU A 55 10.12 -6.10 -2.00
N GLN A 56 10.77 -6.19 -0.84
CA GLN A 56 12.23 -6.34 -0.78
C GLN A 56 12.77 -7.59 -1.50
N PRO A 57 12.26 -8.82 -1.22
CA PRO A 57 12.76 -10.02 -1.89
C PRO A 57 12.46 -10.00 -3.40
N VAL A 58 11.28 -9.50 -3.81
CA VAL A 58 10.91 -9.35 -5.23
C VAL A 58 11.87 -8.38 -5.93
N ARG A 59 12.15 -7.23 -5.33
CA ARG A 59 13.13 -6.26 -5.85
C ARG A 59 14.50 -6.90 -5.96
N HIS A 60 14.93 -7.66 -4.95
CA HIS A 60 16.24 -8.30 -4.95
C HIS A 60 16.37 -9.30 -6.11
N SER A 61 15.44 -10.25 -6.21
CA SER A 61 15.41 -11.29 -7.24
C SER A 61 15.37 -10.69 -8.65
N ILE A 62 14.51 -9.70 -8.92
CA ILE A 62 14.45 -9.07 -10.25
C ILE A 62 15.78 -8.42 -10.63
N ASN A 63 16.47 -7.78 -9.69
CA ASN A 63 17.77 -7.16 -9.96
C ASN A 63 18.89 -8.19 -10.12
N GLU A 64 18.82 -9.32 -9.42
CA GLU A 64 19.76 -10.43 -9.58
C GLU A 64 19.60 -11.08 -10.95
N ASP A 65 18.37 -11.44 -11.34
CA ASP A 65 18.06 -12.03 -12.64
C ASP A 65 18.53 -11.11 -13.78
N ALA A 66 18.26 -9.80 -13.68
CA ALA A 66 18.69 -8.82 -14.67
C ALA A 66 20.22 -8.75 -14.81
N ARG A 67 20.97 -8.80 -13.70
CA ARG A 67 22.45 -8.79 -13.75
C ARG A 67 23.01 -10.05 -14.39
N ASN A 68 22.32 -11.18 -14.23
CA ASN A 68 22.73 -12.47 -14.74
C ASN A 68 22.14 -12.79 -16.13
N ASN A 69 21.42 -11.85 -16.76
CA ASN A 69 20.68 -12.05 -18.02
C ASN A 69 19.69 -13.23 -17.98
N ILE A 70 19.07 -13.46 -16.82
CA ILE A 70 18.05 -14.48 -16.62
C ILE A 70 16.69 -13.88 -16.94
N VAL A 71 15.91 -14.58 -17.77
CA VAL A 71 14.49 -14.26 -17.99
C VAL A 71 13.67 -15.18 -17.08
N PRO A 72 12.91 -14.64 -16.11
CA PRO A 72 12.13 -15.46 -15.22
C PRO A 72 11.03 -16.24 -15.95
N ASP A 73 10.71 -17.43 -15.46
CA ASP A 73 9.58 -18.21 -15.95
C ASP A 73 8.24 -17.51 -15.66
N ILE A 74 7.19 -17.96 -16.35
CA ILE A 74 5.86 -17.34 -16.25
C ILE A 74 5.30 -17.34 -14.81
N MET A 75 5.63 -18.37 -14.03
CA MET A 75 5.14 -18.49 -12.66
C MET A 75 5.84 -17.47 -11.75
N THR A 76 7.15 -17.30 -11.89
CA THR A 76 7.94 -16.30 -11.15
C THR A 76 7.45 -14.90 -11.46
N LYS A 77 7.20 -14.59 -12.73
CA LYS A 77 6.62 -13.29 -13.13
C LYS A 77 5.25 -13.06 -12.51
N ALA A 78 4.38 -14.07 -12.50
CA ALA A 78 3.06 -13.98 -11.90
C ALA A 78 3.12 -13.81 -10.37
N GLN A 79 4.04 -14.51 -9.70
CA GLN A 79 4.30 -14.34 -8.26
C GLN A 79 4.75 -12.91 -7.96
N ASN A 80 5.67 -12.35 -8.75
CA ASN A 80 6.11 -10.97 -8.59
C ASN A 80 4.93 -9.99 -8.73
N ARG A 81 4.11 -10.16 -9.77
CA ARG A 81 2.91 -9.35 -10.00
C ARG A 81 1.88 -9.46 -8.88
N LEU A 82 1.66 -10.66 -8.34
CA LEU A 82 0.80 -10.89 -7.19
C LEU A 82 1.26 -10.06 -5.99
N ILE A 83 2.55 -10.09 -5.67
CA ILE A 83 3.11 -9.32 -4.55
C ILE A 83 2.97 -7.81 -4.80
N LEU A 84 3.25 -7.34 -6.02
CA LEU A 84 3.05 -5.93 -6.37
C LEU A 84 1.59 -5.49 -6.16
N GLY A 85 0.63 -6.29 -6.60
CA GLY A 85 -0.80 -6.01 -6.42
C GLY A 85 -1.24 -6.06 -4.96
N GLN A 86 -0.77 -7.06 -4.21
CA GLN A 86 -1.02 -7.15 -2.77
C GLN A 86 -0.44 -5.93 -2.02
N SER A 87 0.78 -5.50 -2.34
CA SER A 87 1.38 -4.32 -1.73
C SER A 87 0.59 -3.03 -2.04
N ALA A 88 0.06 -2.88 -3.26
CA ALA A 88 -0.79 -1.74 -3.61
C ALA A 88 -2.10 -1.73 -2.81
N LYS A 89 -2.72 -2.91 -2.66
CA LYS A 89 -3.92 -3.12 -1.85
C LYS A 89 -3.67 -2.77 -0.38
N LEU A 90 -2.60 -3.28 0.21
CA LEU A 90 -2.21 -2.98 1.59
C LEU A 90 -1.96 -1.48 1.82
N CYS A 91 -1.33 -0.78 0.86
CA CYS A 91 -1.16 0.67 0.96
C CYS A 91 -2.50 1.42 0.95
N THR A 92 -3.45 0.96 0.13
CA THR A 92 -4.80 1.53 0.07
C THR A 92 -5.55 1.31 1.38
N GLU A 93 -5.54 0.08 1.91
CA GLU A 93 -6.15 -0.27 3.19
C GLU A 93 -5.52 0.52 4.36
N ALA A 94 -4.20 0.69 4.37
CA ALA A 94 -3.51 1.52 5.36
C ALA A 94 -4.03 2.96 5.34
N MET A 95 -4.19 3.54 4.15
CA MET A 95 -4.73 4.89 4.00
C MET A 95 -6.19 4.97 4.44
N ASP A 96 -7.02 3.95 4.18
CA ASP A 96 -8.43 3.92 4.59
C ASP A 96 -8.64 3.76 6.10
N HIS A 97 -7.76 3.03 6.77
CA HIS A 97 -7.78 2.96 8.24
C HIS A 97 -7.37 4.28 8.89
N LEU A 98 -6.43 4.99 8.27
CA LEU A 98 -5.83 6.21 8.78
C LEU A 98 -6.68 7.46 8.52
N PHE A 99 -7.26 7.57 7.31
CA PHE A 99 -7.95 8.78 6.85
C PHE A 99 -9.07 9.29 7.78
N PRO A 100 -9.91 8.44 8.40
CA PRO A 100 -10.93 8.89 9.34
C PRO A 100 -10.39 9.66 10.55
N LEU A 101 -9.13 9.44 10.95
CA LEU A 101 -8.52 10.13 12.09
C LEU A 101 -8.33 11.64 11.86
N LEU A 102 -8.31 12.08 10.59
CA LEU A 102 -8.15 13.51 10.27
C LEU A 102 -9.38 14.35 10.64
N GLY A 103 -10.57 13.72 10.67
CA GLY A 103 -11.86 14.38 10.75
C GLY A 103 -12.09 15.35 9.57
N GLY A 104 -13.09 16.23 9.69
CA GLY A 104 -13.44 17.18 8.60
C GLY A 104 -12.30 18.10 8.15
N ARG A 105 -11.37 18.45 9.06
CA ARG A 105 -10.16 19.25 8.73
C ARG A 105 -9.23 18.52 7.76
N GLY A 106 -9.31 17.19 7.71
CA GLY A 106 -8.59 16.36 6.75
C GLY A 106 -8.90 16.67 5.29
N LEU A 107 -10.11 17.17 5.02
CA LEU A 107 -10.60 17.43 3.66
C LEU A 107 -10.07 18.74 3.04
N ALA A 108 -9.38 19.57 3.82
CA ALA A 108 -8.83 20.82 3.31
C ALA A 108 -7.83 20.55 2.17
N LYS A 109 -7.92 21.33 1.07
CA LYS A 109 -7.04 21.16 -0.11
C LYS A 109 -5.55 21.22 0.23
N GLY A 110 -5.17 22.01 1.25
CA GLY A 110 -3.80 22.12 1.74
C GLY A 110 -3.31 20.95 2.57
N ASN A 111 -4.19 20.04 3.00
CA ASN A 111 -3.80 18.87 3.78
C ASN A 111 -3.07 17.86 2.89
N ALA A 112 -1.84 17.50 3.26
CA ALA A 112 -1.01 16.56 2.52
C ALA A 112 -1.54 15.11 2.58
N VAL A 113 -2.20 14.73 3.66
CA VAL A 113 -2.70 13.37 3.89
C VAL A 113 -3.88 13.03 2.98
N GLN A 114 -4.82 13.97 2.73
CA GLN A 114 -5.88 13.72 1.72
C GLN A 114 -5.33 13.63 0.29
N ARG A 115 -4.25 14.35 0.00
CA ARG A 115 -3.57 14.23 -1.29
C ARG A 115 -2.93 12.85 -1.41
N ALA A 116 -2.17 12.42 -0.40
CA ALA A 116 -1.62 11.08 -0.34
C ALA A 116 -2.70 10.00 -0.47
N TRP A 117 -3.86 10.17 0.19
CA TRP A 117 -4.97 9.21 0.12
C TRP A 117 -5.48 9.05 -1.31
N ARG A 118 -5.73 10.16 -2.01
CA ARG A 118 -6.16 10.14 -3.42
C ARG A 118 -5.10 9.54 -4.34
N ASP A 119 -3.84 9.90 -4.13
CA ASP A 119 -2.73 9.46 -4.98
C ASP A 119 -2.49 7.95 -4.83
N VAL A 120 -2.55 7.42 -3.60
CA VAL A 120 -2.44 5.97 -3.32
C VAL A 120 -3.58 5.20 -4.00
N HIS A 121 -4.82 5.69 -3.89
CA HIS A 121 -5.97 5.08 -4.55
C HIS A 121 -5.81 5.07 -6.07
N ALA A 122 -5.35 6.18 -6.66
CA ALA A 122 -5.10 6.26 -8.09
C ALA A 122 -4.01 5.27 -8.55
N VAL A 123 -2.93 5.12 -7.78
CA VAL A 123 -1.88 4.12 -8.06
C VAL A 123 -2.45 2.70 -7.98
N GLY A 124 -3.33 2.41 -7.02
CA GLY A 124 -4.00 1.11 -6.88
C GLY A 124 -4.84 0.72 -8.09
N GLN A 125 -5.28 1.68 -8.90
CA GLN A 125 -6.03 1.45 -10.14
C GLN A 125 -5.14 1.22 -11.38
N HIS A 126 -3.82 1.32 -11.24
CA HIS A 126 -2.92 1.02 -12.36
C HIS A 126 -3.03 -0.47 -12.71
N VAL A 127 -3.31 -0.79 -13.98
CA VAL A 127 -3.61 -2.16 -14.46
C VAL A 127 -2.66 -3.24 -13.92
N GLY A 128 -1.36 -2.96 -13.87
CA GLY A 128 -0.33 -3.87 -13.34
C GLY A 128 -0.25 -4.01 -11.81
N LEU A 129 -1.15 -3.36 -11.06
CA LEU A 129 -1.24 -3.32 -9.59
C LEU A 129 -2.65 -3.65 -9.07
N VAL A 130 -3.69 -3.64 -9.93
CA VAL A 130 -5.05 -3.98 -9.53
C VAL A 130 -5.10 -5.42 -9.00
N TRP A 131 -5.46 -5.58 -7.73
CA TRP A 131 -5.45 -6.86 -7.03
C TRP A 131 -6.18 -7.96 -7.79
N ASP A 132 -7.43 -7.73 -8.19
CA ASP A 132 -8.26 -8.77 -8.82
C ASP A 132 -7.64 -9.29 -10.14
N ILE A 133 -6.99 -8.42 -10.90
CA ILE A 133 -6.29 -8.81 -12.14
C ILE A 133 -5.08 -9.68 -11.79
N GLN A 134 -4.20 -9.21 -10.90
CA GLN A 134 -2.95 -9.91 -10.60
C GLN A 134 -3.19 -11.23 -9.86
N ALA A 135 -4.15 -11.25 -8.92
CA ALA A 135 -4.56 -12.45 -8.19
C ALA A 135 -5.21 -13.49 -9.12
N GLY A 136 -6.06 -13.05 -10.05
CA GLY A 136 -6.66 -13.92 -11.06
C GLY A 136 -5.62 -14.55 -11.98
N GLN A 137 -4.66 -13.77 -12.48
CA GLN A 137 -3.55 -14.27 -13.30
C GLN A 137 -2.72 -15.31 -12.56
N PHE A 138 -2.30 -15.01 -11.33
CA PHE A 138 -1.55 -15.94 -10.49
C PHE A 138 -2.32 -17.25 -10.25
N GLY A 139 -3.60 -17.14 -9.85
CA GLY A 139 -4.43 -18.30 -9.57
C GLY A 139 -4.58 -19.22 -10.77
N ARG A 140 -4.78 -18.67 -11.98
CA ARG A 140 -4.84 -19.45 -13.22
C ARG A 140 -3.56 -20.23 -13.48
N ILE A 141 -2.42 -19.56 -13.46
CA ILE A 141 -1.11 -20.19 -13.73
C ILE A 141 -0.81 -21.26 -12.67
N LYS A 142 -1.10 -20.98 -11.39
CA LYS A 142 -0.89 -21.93 -10.29
C LYS A 142 -1.73 -23.20 -10.42
N LEU A 143 -2.88 -23.11 -11.09
CA LEU A 143 -3.78 -24.22 -11.40
C LEU A 143 -3.47 -24.91 -12.74
N GLY A 144 -2.36 -24.56 -13.39
CA GLY A 144 -1.94 -25.18 -14.66
C GLY A 144 -2.66 -24.65 -15.90
N LEU A 145 -3.34 -23.50 -15.80
CA LEU A 145 -3.99 -22.85 -16.94
C LEU A 145 -3.07 -21.79 -17.57
N GLU A 146 -3.31 -21.50 -18.85
CA GLU A 146 -2.59 -20.43 -19.56
C GLU A 146 -2.87 -19.04 -18.97
N CYS A 147 -1.84 -18.20 -19.00
CA CYS A 147 -1.93 -16.79 -18.66
C CYS A 147 -2.71 -16.04 -19.76
N PRO A 148 -3.79 -15.30 -19.41
CA PRO A 148 -4.54 -14.53 -20.40
C PRO A 148 -3.84 -13.23 -20.81
N ASP A 149 -2.79 -12.80 -20.08
CA ASP A 149 -2.06 -11.56 -20.36
C ASP A 149 -0.81 -11.85 -21.20
N PRO A 150 -0.79 -11.42 -22.48
CA PRO A 150 0.35 -11.66 -23.35
C PRO A 150 1.60 -10.84 -22.97
N LYS A 151 1.47 -9.88 -22.04
CA LYS A 151 2.56 -9.01 -21.59
C LYS A 151 3.25 -9.50 -20.32
N LEU A 152 2.83 -10.63 -19.76
CA LEU A 152 3.45 -11.20 -18.57
C LEU A 152 4.87 -11.72 -18.87
#